data_AF-A0A7V7VJ17-F1
#
_entry.id   AF-A0A7V7VJ17-F1
#
_cell.length_a   1.000
_cell.length_b   1.000
_cell.length_c   1.000
_cell.angle_alpha   90.00
_cell.angle_beta   90.00
_cell.angle_gamma   90.00
#
_symmetry.space_group_name_H-M   'P 1'
#
loop_
_entity.id
_entity.type
_entity.pdbx_description
1 polymer ?
#
loop_
_entity_poly.entity_id
_entity_poly.type
_entity_poly.pdbx_seq_one_letter_code
_entity_poly.pdbx_strand_id
1 'polypeptide(L)'
;MSAGRASQRAGTRLVDVYYDIGGGAQPYTVTLQGSLDGGTTWTLPVTTVSGNVGAGMTAGTNRVITWNAARDWAGQLAANAKFRVTAGDTLTVNGARRLGRHHLSDAGRAIQ
;
A
#
# COMPACT_ATOMS: atom_id res chain seq x y z
N MET A 1 -2.64 -4.49 -12.63
CA MET A 1 -1.90 -3.43 -11.93
C MET A 1 -0.48 -3.43 -12.45
N SER A 2 0.14 -2.28 -12.62
CA SER A 2 1.59 -2.18 -12.86
C SER A 2 2.34 -2.39 -11.55
N ALA A 3 3.63 -2.73 -11.61
CA ALA A 3 4.49 -2.84 -10.44
C ALA A 3 4.59 -1.46 -9.75
N GLY A 4 4.28 -1.41 -8.45
CA GLY A 4 4.39 -0.18 -7.67
C GLY A 4 5.86 0.16 -7.42
N ARG A 5 6.15 1.43 -7.15
CA ARG A 5 7.47 1.85 -6.64
C ARG A 5 7.34 2.37 -5.23
N ALA A 6 8.34 2.13 -4.40
CA ALA A 6 8.42 2.73 -3.09
C ALA A 6 9.72 3.53 -2.98
N SER A 7 9.70 4.69 -2.34
CA SER A 7 10.86 5.57 -2.22
C SER A 7 10.84 6.31 -0.88
N GLN A 8 11.95 6.28 -0.15
CA GLN A 8 12.15 7.18 0.98
C GLN A 8 12.34 8.61 0.46
N ARG A 9 11.75 9.59 1.15
CA ARG A 9 12.11 10.99 0.94
C ARG A 9 13.44 11.26 1.65
N ALA A 10 14.45 11.65 0.88
CA ALA A 10 15.81 11.90 1.37
C ALA A 10 15.84 12.81 2.60
N GLY A 11 16.66 12.46 3.60
CA GLY A 11 16.76 13.21 4.85
C GLY A 11 15.55 13.07 5.79
N THR A 12 14.56 12.24 5.45
CA THR A 12 13.39 11.99 6.28
C THR A 12 13.15 10.49 6.48
N ARG A 13 12.14 10.14 7.27
CA ARG A 13 11.63 8.76 7.40
C ARG A 13 10.22 8.61 6.83
N LEU A 14 9.91 9.45 5.83
CA LEU A 14 8.70 9.31 5.04
C LEU A 14 8.99 8.42 3.85
N VAL A 15 8.10 7.46 3.60
CA VAL A 15 8.18 6.55 2.46
C VAL A 15 6.95 6.75 1.59
N ASP A 16 7.15 7.11 0.34
CA ASP A 16 6.09 7.21 -0.67
C ASP A 16 5.96 5.88 -1.41
N VAL A 17 4.76 5.31 -1.37
CA VAL A 17 4.38 4.06 -2.03
C VAL A 17 3.41 4.38 -3.16
N TYR A 18 3.86 4.21 -4.39
CA TYR A 18 3.08 4.49 -5.59
C TYR A 18 2.44 3.22 -6.16
N TYR A 19 1.21 3.35 -6.63
CA TYR A 19 0.43 2.26 -7.19
C TYR A 19 -0.62 2.77 -8.18
N ASP A 20 -1.10 1.85 -9.03
CA ASP A 20 -2.18 2.10 -9.99
C ASP A 20 -3.38 1.23 -9.66
N ILE A 21 -4.58 1.82 -9.65
CA ILE A 21 -5.84 1.07 -9.57
C ILE A 21 -6.42 0.99 -10.98
N GLY A 22 -6.37 -0.19 -11.58
CA GLY A 22 -7.13 -0.49 -12.81
C GLY A 22 -8.56 -0.92 -12.48
N GLY A 23 -9.49 -0.74 -13.42
CA GLY A 23 -10.90 -1.14 -13.27
C GLY A 23 -11.89 -0.02 -13.64
N GLY A 24 -13.18 -0.27 -13.39
CA GLY A 24 -14.27 0.68 -13.63
C GLY A 24 -14.57 1.60 -12.44
N ALA A 25 -15.69 2.33 -12.50
CA ALA A 25 -16.12 3.25 -11.45
C ALA A 25 -16.70 2.50 -10.24
N GLN A 26 -15.89 2.32 -9.20
CA GLN A 26 -16.31 1.84 -7.88
C GLN A 26 -15.49 2.56 -6.80
N PRO A 27 -16.02 2.75 -5.59
CA PRO A 27 -15.17 3.06 -4.46
C PRO A 27 -14.36 1.81 -4.08
N TYR A 28 -13.05 1.91 -4.17
CA TYR A 28 -12.10 0.94 -3.65
C TYR A 28 -11.77 1.28 -2.20
N THR A 29 -11.56 0.25 -1.38
CA THR A 29 -10.86 0.38 -0.11
C THR A 29 -9.41 -0.02 -0.32
N VAL A 30 -8.50 0.91 0.00
CA VAL A 30 -7.06 0.74 -0.17
C VAL A 30 -6.38 0.55 1.18
N THR A 31 -5.55 -0.47 1.30
CA THR A 31 -4.71 -0.73 2.48
C THR A 31 -3.24 -0.91 2.10
N LEU A 32 -2.35 -0.62 3.04
CA LEU A 32 -0.90 -0.78 2.90
C LEU A 32 -0.39 -1.77 3.95
N GLN A 33 0.47 -2.70 3.54
CA GLN A 33 1.19 -3.60 4.42
C GLN A 33 2.68 -3.56 4.09
N GLY A 34 3.53 -3.81 5.08
CA GLY A 34 4.97 -3.86 4.90
C GLY A 34 5.56 -5.21 5.32
N SER A 35 6.70 -5.54 4.72
CA SER A 35 7.49 -6.74 4.97
C SER A 35 8.95 -6.35 5.16
N LEU A 36 9.67 -7.05 6.05
CA LEU A 36 11.12 -6.89 6.25
C LEU A 36 11.94 -8.03 5.62
N ASP A 37 11.28 -9.12 5.21
CA ASP A 37 11.89 -10.36 4.75
C ASP A 37 11.58 -10.64 3.26
N GLY A 38 11.51 -9.56 2.47
CA GLY A 38 11.34 -9.65 1.02
C GLY A 38 9.95 -10.12 0.56
N GLY A 39 8.93 -9.99 1.42
CA GLY A 39 7.54 -10.34 1.13
C GLY A 39 7.11 -11.71 1.68
N THR A 40 7.97 -12.38 2.45
CA THR A 40 7.67 -13.69 3.06
C THR A 40 6.63 -13.54 4.18
N THR A 41 6.82 -12.55 5.05
CA THR A 41 5.87 -12.15 6.09
C THR A 41 5.55 -10.65 5.97
N TRP A 42 4.33 -10.27 6.38
CA TRP A 42 3.80 -8.91 6.25
C TRP A 42 3.53 -8.28 7.62
N THR A 43 4.57 -8.24 8.45
CA THR A 43 4.51 -7.88 9.88
C THR A 43 5.11 -6.52 10.21
N LEU A 44 5.65 -5.78 9.23
CA LEU A 44 6.16 -4.42 9.47
C LEU A 44 5.00 -3.52 9.93
N PRO A 45 5.11 -2.82 11.06
CA PRO A 45 4.06 -1.91 11.53
C PRO A 45 3.97 -0.70 10.60
N VAL A 46 3.01 -0.72 9.68
CA VAL A 46 2.69 0.40 8.78
C VAL A 46 1.32 0.96 9.19
N THR A 47 1.29 1.84 10.18
CA THR A 47 0.04 2.33 10.81
C THR A 47 -0.17 3.84 10.63
N THR A 48 0.88 4.64 10.64
CA THR A 48 0.83 6.08 10.36
C THR A 48 0.96 6.32 8.86
N VAL A 49 -0.17 6.24 8.15
CA VAL A 49 -0.27 6.42 6.70
C VAL A 49 -1.16 7.61 6.32
N SER A 50 -0.91 8.19 5.15
CA SER A 50 -1.67 9.31 4.58
C SER A 50 -1.70 9.24 3.05
N GLY A 51 -2.52 10.07 2.41
CA GLY A 51 -2.65 10.13 0.94
C GLY A 51 -3.80 9.27 0.42
N ASN A 52 -3.56 8.54 -0.66
CA ASN A 52 -4.57 7.71 -1.32
C ASN A 52 -4.74 6.35 -0.59
N VAL A 53 -5.29 6.37 0.63
CA VAL A 53 -5.49 5.19 1.47
C VAL A 53 -6.87 5.23 2.11
N GLY A 54 -7.43 4.08 2.48
CA GLY A 54 -8.76 3.96 3.06
C GLY A 54 -9.87 3.80 2.02
N ALA A 55 -11.11 4.07 2.43
CA ALA A 55 -12.30 3.87 1.61
C ALA A 55 -12.54 5.03 0.61
N GLY A 56 -13.32 4.78 -0.44
CA GLY A 56 -13.76 5.81 -1.38
C GLY A 56 -12.76 6.15 -2.49
N MET A 57 -11.72 5.35 -2.67
CA MET A 57 -10.74 5.58 -3.72
C MET A 57 -11.31 5.21 -5.09
N THR A 58 -10.96 5.96 -6.13
CA THR A 58 -11.38 5.67 -7.52
C THR A 58 -10.27 4.96 -8.31
N ALA A 59 -10.56 4.48 -9.51
CA ALA A 59 -9.54 3.98 -10.44
C ALA A 59 -8.63 5.13 -10.94
N GLY A 60 -7.43 4.79 -11.44
CA GLY A 60 -6.43 5.75 -11.93
C GLY A 60 -4.98 5.42 -11.54
N THR A 61 -4.04 6.21 -12.07
CA THR A 61 -2.60 5.95 -12.03
C THR A 61 -1.84 6.89 -11.11
N ASN A 62 -0.62 6.52 -10.72
CA ASN A 62 0.29 7.32 -9.88
C ASN A 62 -0.32 7.77 -8.55
N ARG A 63 -1.20 6.95 -7.97
CA ARG A 63 -1.66 7.18 -6.60
C ARG A 63 -0.53 6.95 -5.62
N VAL A 64 -0.53 7.67 -4.52
CA VAL A 64 0.53 7.64 -3.52
C VAL A 64 -0.05 7.47 -2.11
N ILE A 65 0.51 6.51 -1.38
CA ILE A 65 0.37 6.39 0.07
C ILE A 65 1.71 6.82 0.67
N THR A 66 1.69 7.76 1.60
CA THR A 66 2.88 8.14 2.37
C THR A 66 2.82 7.49 3.74
N TRP A 67 3.81 6.65 4.05
CA TRP A 67 4.01 6.05 5.36
C TRP A 67 5.03 6.85 6.18
N ASN A 68 4.75 7.07 7.46
CA ASN A 68 5.66 7.71 8.40
C ASN A 68 6.38 6.68 9.28
N ALA A 69 7.51 6.18 8.78
CA ALA A 69 8.35 5.22 9.49
C ALA A 69 8.96 5.79 10.78
N ALA A 70 9.12 7.13 10.90
CA ALA A 70 9.62 7.72 12.15
C ALA A 70 8.72 7.43 13.35
N ARG A 71 7.40 7.33 13.13
CA ARG A 71 6.42 7.11 14.20
C ARG A 71 6.22 5.63 14.49
N ASP A 72 6.19 4.81 13.46
CA ASP A 72 5.82 3.40 13.61
C ASP A 72 7.03 2.49 13.85
N TRP A 73 8.21 2.91 13.37
CA TRP A 73 9.39 2.06 13.30
C TRP A 73 10.69 2.86 13.45
N ALA A 74 10.77 3.66 14.52
CA ALA A 74 11.89 4.56 14.75
C ALA A 74 13.23 3.82 14.93
N GLY A 75 14.29 4.37 14.35
CA GLY A 75 15.69 3.95 14.61
C GLY A 75 16.13 2.67 13.89
N GLN A 76 15.33 2.15 12.96
CA GLN A 76 15.62 0.93 12.23
C GLN A 76 15.75 1.22 10.72
N LEU A 77 16.64 0.49 10.05
CA LEU A 77 16.84 0.53 8.60
C LEU A 77 16.62 -0.89 8.06
N ALA A 78 15.95 -1.01 6.91
CA ALA A 78 15.76 -2.31 6.26
C ALA A 78 15.93 -2.22 4.76
N ALA A 79 17.12 -2.63 4.30
CA ALA A 79 17.42 -2.74 2.88
C ALA A 79 16.45 -3.66 2.12
N ASN A 80 15.82 -4.63 2.79
CA ASN A 80 14.92 -5.63 2.19
C ASN A 80 13.43 -5.31 2.37
N ALA A 81 13.09 -4.10 2.83
CA ALA A 81 11.69 -3.74 3.02
C ALA A 81 10.90 -3.86 1.71
N LYS A 82 9.70 -4.45 1.76
CA LYS A 82 8.74 -4.47 0.65
C LYS A 82 7.39 -3.98 1.13
N PHE A 83 6.61 -3.43 0.20
CA PHE A 83 5.28 -2.94 0.47
C PHE A 83 4.26 -3.63 -0.43
N ARG A 84 3.08 -3.92 0.12
CA ARG A 84 1.94 -4.45 -0.62
C ARG A 84 0.77 -3.50 -0.45
N VAL A 85 0.27 -3.01 -1.58
CA VAL A 85 -0.99 -2.28 -1.62
C VAL A 85 -2.10 -3.25 -2.02
N THR A 86 -3.20 -3.23 -1.29
CA THR A 86 -4.43 -3.95 -1.66
C THR A 86 -5.50 -2.95 -1.97
N ALA A 87 -6.08 -3.01 -3.17
CA ALA A 87 -7.32 -2.31 -3.51
C ALA A 87 -8.43 -3.36 -3.69
N GLY A 88 -9.43 -3.32 -2.81
CA GLY A 88 -10.60 -4.19 -2.90
C GLY A 88 -11.88 -3.39 -3.07
N ASP A 89 -12.80 -3.87 -3.90
CA ASP A 89 -14.17 -3.38 -3.97
C ASP A 89 -15.08 -4.19 -3.03
N THR A 90 -16.07 -3.52 -2.43
CA THR A 90 -17.13 -4.20 -1.67
C THR A 90 -18.21 -4.61 -2.66
N LEU A 91 -18.09 -5.78 -3.28
CA LEU A 91 -19.18 -6.35 -4.06
C LEU A 91 -20.19 -7.00 -3.09
N THR A 92 -21.25 -6.26 -2.74
CA THR A 92 -22.44 -6.88 -2.15
C THR A 92 -23.26 -7.50 -3.28
N VAL A 93 -23.05 -8.78 -3.56
CA VAL A 93 -23.97 -9.55 -4.41
C VAL A 93 -24.88 -10.38 -3.50
N ASN A 94 -26.14 -9.96 -3.37
CA ASN A 94 -27.22 -10.71 -2.73
C ASN A 94 -26.85 -11.39 -1.39
N GLY A 95 -26.28 -10.63 -0.45
CA GLY A 95 -25.97 -11.11 0.91
C GLY A 95 -24.73 -12.01 1.04
N ALA A 96 -24.09 -12.41 -0.05
CA ALA A 96 -22.80 -13.09 -0.02
C ALA A 96 -21.67 -12.08 -0.24
N ARG A 97 -20.80 -11.90 0.77
CA ARG A 97 -19.55 -11.14 0.63
C ARG A 97 -18.61 -11.94 -0.28
N ARG A 98 -18.79 -11.83 -1.60
CA ARG A 98 -17.72 -12.20 -2.52
C ARG A 98 -16.60 -11.20 -2.26
N LEU A 99 -15.42 -11.72 -1.94
CA LEU A 99 -14.20 -10.93 -1.91
C LEU A 99 -14.03 -10.37 -3.33
N GLY A 100 -14.43 -9.11 -3.47
CA GLY A 100 -14.31 -8.36 -4.69
C GLY A 100 -12.84 -8.31 -5.12
N ARG A 101 -12.60 -8.15 -6.42
CA ARG A 101 -11.32 -8.44 -7.05
C ARG A 101 -10.18 -7.71 -6.33
N HIS A 102 -9.39 -8.45 -5.56
CA HIS A 102 -8.25 -7.91 -4.85
C HIS A 102 -7.13 -7.66 -5.84
N HIS A 103 -6.97 -6.41 -6.24
CA HIS A 103 -5.82 -6.01 -7.01
C HIS A 103 -4.67 -5.74 -6.02
N LEU A 104 -3.62 -6.57 -6.10
CA LEU A 104 -2.41 -6.47 -5.29
C LEU A 104 -1.27 -5.89 -6.13
N SER A 105 -0.54 -4.92 -5.57
CA SER A 105 0.72 -4.47 -6.15
C SER A 105 1.84 -4.58 -5.13
N ASP A 106 2.94 -5.22 -5.52
CA ASP A 106 4.22 -5.10 -4.82
C ASP A 106 4.84 -3.76 -5.18
N ALA A 107 4.99 -2.90 -4.19
CA ALA A 107 5.80 -1.71 -4.29
C ALA A 107 7.19 -2.03 -3.74
N GLY A 108 8.22 -1.73 -4.51
CA GLY A 108 9.61 -2.16 -4.31
C GLY A 108 10.28 -1.74 -2.99
N ARG A 109 11.62 -1.69 -2.99
CA ARG A 109 12.45 -1.43 -1.80
C ARG A 109 12.42 0.05 -1.46
N ALA A 110 12.28 0.41 -0.19
CA ALA A 110 12.00 1.81 0.18
C ALA A 110 12.70 2.36 1.42
N ILE A 111 13.49 1.57 2.14
CA ILE A 111 14.14 2.03 3.38
C ILE A 111 15.63 1.79 3.23
N GLN A 112 16.42 2.86 3.17
CA GLN A 112 17.89 2.80 3.18
C GLN A 112 18.45 3.45 4.44
#